data_AF-A0A3A8TUP7-F1
#
_entry.id   AF-A0A3A8TUP7-F1
#
_cell.length_a   1.000
_cell.length_b   1.000
_cell.length_c   1.000
_cell.angle_alpha   90.00
_cell.angle_beta   90.00
_cell.angle_gamma   90.00
#
_symmetry.space_group_name_H-M   'P 1'
#
loop_
_entity.id
_entity.type
_entity.pdbx_description
1 polymer ?
#
loop_
_entity_poly.entity_id
_entity_poly.type
_entity_poly.pdbx_seq_one_letter_code
_entity_poly.pdbx_strand_id
1 'polypeptide(L)'
;MRSKKYYSSLDGLDSRNGYRTEIVFNGEMCYTGTEKKMKVGGWYFPEVCMAKLKSIVFVAGVMLLILAAAVGYLSIEELFTMPSADSYTDRGVYTFVPYEVASEQVKNTSADSRDRRMHPTKTVYIVCYRDIGGSGYRWKERAITPEMGQAVVDAGATVERRVLSIPDRSTYITVEPDQTAESYTDGLRKKYIVTLNLSAVYILLYAAAWCLIWRKNRKKKVGTA
;
A
#
# COMPACT_ATOMS: atom_id res chain seq x y z
N MET A 1 -1.94 42.88 70.61
CA MET A 1 -0.83 42.87 69.63
C MET A 1 -1.34 42.31 68.31
N ARG A 2 -1.03 43.00 67.21
CA ARG A 2 -1.63 42.89 65.88
C ARG A 2 -0.84 41.86 65.05
N SER A 3 -1.41 40.69 64.78
CA SER A 3 -0.76 39.68 63.91
C SER A 3 -1.08 39.98 62.44
N LYS A 4 -0.02 40.24 61.66
CA LYS A 4 -0.09 40.53 60.23
C LYS A 4 -0.35 39.24 59.45
N LYS A 5 -1.39 39.25 58.60
CA LYS A 5 -1.59 38.27 57.54
C LYS A 5 -0.48 38.44 56.50
N TYR A 6 0.25 37.36 56.20
CA TYR A 6 1.04 37.24 54.99
C TYR A 6 0.25 36.40 53.99
N TYR A 7 -0.23 37.05 52.94
CA TYR A 7 -0.64 36.42 51.69
C TYR A 7 0.61 36.32 50.82
N SER A 8 1.00 35.11 50.44
CA SER A 8 2.03 34.89 49.41
C SER A 8 1.45 34.06 48.27
N SER A 9 0.87 34.81 47.33
CA SER A 9 0.91 34.65 45.88
C SER A 9 1.50 33.34 45.32
N LEU A 10 0.65 32.36 45.03
CA LEU A 10 0.75 31.47 43.85
C LEU A 10 -0.66 30.92 43.51
N ASP A 11 -1.63 31.85 43.39
CA ASP A 11 -2.79 31.63 42.53
C ASP A 11 -2.38 32.04 41.13
N GLY A 12 -2.34 31.06 40.23
CA GLY A 12 -2.09 31.29 38.81
C GLY A 12 -1.03 30.35 38.26
N LEU A 13 -1.42 29.10 37.97
CA LEU A 13 -0.99 28.38 36.76
C LEU A 13 -1.85 27.12 36.57
N ASP A 14 -2.73 27.27 35.58
CA ASP A 14 -3.05 26.31 34.53
C ASP A 14 -3.89 25.05 34.81
N SER A 15 -5.13 25.16 34.33
CA SER A 15 -5.97 24.08 33.84
C SER A 15 -5.27 23.37 32.68
N ARG A 16 -4.66 22.20 32.95
CA ARG A 16 -4.49 21.03 32.04
C ARG A 16 -3.30 20.17 32.48
N ASN A 17 -3.49 19.26 33.43
CA ASN A 17 -2.86 17.93 33.38
C ASN A 17 -3.31 17.07 34.56
N GLY A 18 -4.01 15.99 34.26
CA GLY A 18 -4.27 14.92 35.23
C GLY A 18 -3.01 14.07 35.40
N TYR A 19 -2.11 14.47 36.31
CA TYR A 19 -1.07 13.59 36.83
C TYR A 19 -0.77 13.88 38.30
N ARG A 20 -0.89 12.82 39.11
CA ARG A 20 -0.24 12.56 40.40
C ARG A 20 -0.22 13.71 41.42
N THR A 21 -1.09 13.59 42.41
CA THR A 21 -0.81 14.09 43.76
C THR A 21 0.40 13.35 44.33
N GLU A 22 1.56 13.99 44.29
CA GLU A 22 2.75 13.57 45.03
C GLU A 22 2.62 14.08 46.48
N ILE A 23 2.27 13.19 47.40
CA ILE A 23 2.35 13.45 48.83
C ILE A 23 3.68 12.86 49.29
N VAL A 24 4.64 13.73 49.63
CA VAL A 24 5.96 13.34 50.12
C VAL A 24 5.87 13.09 51.63
N PHE A 25 5.98 11.82 52.04
CA PHE A 25 6.33 11.46 53.41
C PHE A 25 7.71 10.82 53.42
N ASN A 26 8.65 11.53 54.05
CA ASN A 26 9.83 11.01 54.73
C ASN A 26 10.68 9.94 54.00
N GLY A 27 11.39 10.37 52.94
CA GLY A 27 12.77 9.94 52.68
C GLY A 27 13.08 8.47 52.31
N GLU A 28 12.12 7.54 52.31
CA GLU A 28 12.35 6.14 51.92
C GLU A 28 11.43 5.73 50.75
N MET A 29 12.04 5.39 49.61
CA MET A 29 11.31 4.87 48.45
C MET A 29 10.90 3.41 48.69
N CYS A 30 9.73 3.20 49.27
CA CYS A 30 9.07 1.89 49.25
C CYS A 30 8.26 1.72 47.97
N TYR A 31 8.80 1.01 46.97
CA TYR A 31 8.00 0.49 45.87
C TYR A 31 7.11 -0.65 46.38
N THR A 32 5.86 -0.39 46.76
CA THR A 32 4.84 -1.44 46.92
C THR A 32 4.16 -1.70 45.57
N GLY A 33 4.96 -2.15 44.60
CA GLY A 33 4.47 -2.69 43.34
C GLY A 33 4.59 -4.21 43.36
N THR A 34 3.51 -4.92 43.68
CA THR A 34 3.42 -6.38 43.50
C THR A 34 3.39 -6.70 42.00
N GLU A 35 4.52 -6.57 41.30
CA GLU A 35 4.68 -7.10 39.95
C GLU A 35 4.93 -8.61 40.06
N LYS A 36 3.93 -9.42 39.68
CA LYS A 36 4.14 -10.85 39.49
C LYS A 36 5.07 -11.03 38.28
N LYS A 37 6.32 -11.39 38.54
CA LYS A 37 7.30 -11.71 37.49
C LYS A 37 7.18 -13.19 37.13
N MET A 38 6.76 -13.48 35.90
CA MET A 38 6.73 -14.85 35.39
C MET A 38 7.96 -15.10 34.52
N LYS A 39 8.72 -16.17 34.84
CA LYS A 39 9.98 -16.52 34.18
C LYS A 39 9.69 -17.32 32.91
N VAL A 40 10.05 -16.78 31.74
CA VAL A 40 10.05 -17.53 30.47
C VAL A 40 11.45 -17.42 29.87
N GLY A 41 12.14 -18.56 29.73
CA GLY A 41 13.43 -18.64 29.01
C GLY A 41 14.57 -17.81 29.61
N GLY A 42 14.61 -17.60 30.93
CA GLY A 42 15.71 -16.89 31.61
C GLY A 42 15.62 -15.35 31.60
N TRP A 43 14.62 -14.77 30.92
CA TRP A 43 14.39 -13.33 30.88
C TRP A 43 13.16 -12.95 31.74
N TYR A 44 13.28 -11.88 32.53
CA TYR A 44 12.19 -11.35 33.34
C TYR A 44 11.43 -10.28 32.54
N PHE A 45 10.20 -10.57 32.13
CA PHE A 45 9.32 -9.57 31.51
C PHE A 45 8.26 -9.10 32.52
N PRO A 46 8.05 -7.78 32.71
CA PRO A 46 6.91 -7.27 33.47
C PRO A 46 5.60 -7.70 32.80
N GLU A 47 4.59 -8.13 33.57
CA GLU A 47 3.26 -8.51 33.03
C GLU A 47 2.62 -7.38 32.20
N VAL A 48 2.91 -6.12 32.55
CA VAL A 48 2.44 -4.92 31.84
C VAL A 48 2.96 -4.86 30.40
N CYS A 49 4.21 -5.24 30.15
CA CYS A 49 4.80 -5.28 28.80
C CYS A 49 4.12 -6.35 27.92
N MET A 50 3.79 -7.50 28.51
CA MET A 50 3.11 -8.60 27.82
C MET A 50 1.66 -8.27 27.47
N ALA A 51 0.93 -7.56 28.33
CA ALA A 51 -0.44 -7.13 28.05
C ALA A 51 -0.49 -6.09 26.91
N LYS A 52 0.45 -5.13 26.90
CA LYS A 52 0.61 -4.14 25.82
C LYS A 52 0.96 -4.82 24.49
N LEU A 53 1.90 -5.77 24.49
CA LEU A 53 2.30 -6.50 23.27
C LEU A 53 1.14 -7.29 22.65
N LYS A 54 0.36 -8.00 23.48
CA LYS A 54 -0.83 -8.74 23.02
C LYS A 54 -1.88 -7.82 22.40
N SER A 55 -2.09 -6.64 22.98
CA SER A 55 -3.00 -5.63 22.46
C SER A 55 -2.52 -5.07 21.12
N ILE A 56 -1.23 -4.78 20.97
CA ILE A 56 -0.65 -4.28 19.72
C ILE A 56 -0.75 -5.33 18.61
N VAL A 57 -0.39 -6.59 18.88
CA VAL A 57 -0.50 -7.68 17.89
C VAL A 57 -1.94 -7.90 17.46
N PHE A 58 -2.90 -7.80 18.38
CA PHE A 58 -4.32 -7.89 18.05
C PHE A 58 -4.78 -6.75 17.14
N VAL A 59 -4.44 -5.50 17.48
CA VAL A 59 -4.81 -4.33 16.68
C VAL A 59 -4.16 -4.40 15.29
N ALA A 60 -2.87 -4.71 15.21
CA ALA A 60 -2.17 -4.88 13.94
C ALA A 60 -2.78 -6.02 13.09
N GLY A 61 -3.17 -7.13 13.72
CA GLY A 61 -3.84 -8.24 13.04
C GLY A 61 -5.21 -7.85 12.48
N VAL A 62 -6.03 -7.11 13.22
CA VAL A 62 -7.33 -6.63 12.74
C VAL A 62 -7.14 -5.63 11.58
N MET A 63 -6.18 -4.72 11.67
CA MET A 63 -5.88 -3.77 10.58
C MET A 63 -5.45 -4.49 9.30
N LEU A 64 -4.59 -5.51 9.43
CA LEU A 64 -4.19 -6.35 8.31
C LEU A 64 -5.37 -7.16 7.72
N LEU A 65 -6.31 -7.62 8.55
CA LEU A 65 -7.53 -8.30 8.09
C LEU A 65 -8.40 -7.36 7.24
N ILE A 66 -8.60 -6.12 7.70
CA ILE A 66 -9.37 -5.12 6.95
C ILE A 66 -8.69 -4.81 5.61
N LEU A 67 -7.36 -4.62 5.63
CA LEU A 67 -6.58 -4.41 4.41
C LEU A 67 -6.70 -5.60 3.45
N ALA A 68 -6.56 -6.83 3.95
CA ALA A 68 -6.69 -8.05 3.15
C ALA A 68 -8.08 -8.13 2.51
N ALA A 69 -9.15 -7.87 3.26
CA ALA A 69 -10.51 -7.86 2.74
C ALA A 69 -10.71 -6.81 1.63
N ALA A 70 -10.21 -5.58 1.83
CA ALA A 70 -10.29 -4.52 0.84
C ALA A 70 -9.52 -4.87 -0.44
N VAL A 71 -8.29 -5.35 -0.32
CA VAL A 71 -7.46 -5.76 -1.46
C VAL A 71 -8.06 -6.98 -2.18
N GLY A 72 -8.61 -7.94 -1.44
CA GLY A 72 -9.29 -9.10 -2.01
C GLY A 72 -10.52 -8.71 -2.82
N TYR A 73 -11.34 -7.80 -2.29
CA TYR A 73 -12.51 -7.27 -3.01
C TYR A 73 -12.11 -6.56 -4.31
N LEU A 74 -11.16 -5.62 -4.25
CA LEU A 74 -10.67 -4.92 -5.45
C LEU A 74 -10.06 -5.88 -6.47
N SER A 75 -9.32 -6.90 -6.01
CA SER A 75 -8.72 -7.90 -6.91
C SER A 75 -9.79 -8.70 -7.67
N ILE A 76 -10.92 -9.00 -7.04
CA ILE A 76 -12.05 -9.68 -7.67
C ILE A 76 -12.70 -8.77 -8.71
N GLU A 77 -12.99 -7.51 -8.35
CA GLU A 77 -13.62 -6.53 -9.24
C GLU A 77 -12.77 -6.28 -10.50
N GLU A 78 -11.46 -6.07 -10.34
CA GLU A 78 -10.53 -5.88 -11.46
C GLU A 78 -10.41 -7.13 -12.33
N LEU A 79 -10.45 -8.33 -11.74
CA LEU A 79 -10.38 -9.58 -12.48
C LEU A 79 -11.63 -9.81 -13.36
N PHE A 80 -12.80 -9.39 -12.88
CA PHE A 80 -14.06 -9.51 -13.62
C PHE A 80 -14.27 -8.40 -14.66
N THR A 81 -13.76 -7.19 -14.41
CA THR A 81 -13.85 -6.06 -15.36
C THR A 81 -12.78 -6.11 -16.45
N MET A 82 -11.73 -6.92 -16.25
CA MET A 82 -10.68 -7.13 -17.24
C MET A 82 -11.19 -7.85 -18.50
N PRO A 83 -10.99 -7.28 -19.71
CA PRO A 83 -11.35 -7.94 -20.96
C PRO A 83 -10.65 -9.30 -21.09
N SER A 84 -11.37 -10.31 -21.58
CA SER A 84 -10.79 -11.62 -21.89
C SER A 84 -9.86 -11.55 -23.11
N ALA A 85 -8.99 -12.54 -23.28
CA ALA A 85 -8.13 -12.64 -24.47
C ALA A 85 -8.93 -12.58 -25.78
N ASP A 86 -10.11 -13.20 -25.81
CA ASP A 86 -11.01 -13.22 -26.98
C ASP A 86 -11.52 -11.84 -27.39
N SER A 87 -11.51 -10.86 -26.49
CA SER A 87 -11.90 -9.48 -26.81
C SER A 87 -10.83 -8.72 -27.61
N TYR A 88 -9.63 -9.29 -27.73
CA TYR A 88 -8.54 -8.71 -28.52
C TYR A 88 -8.44 -9.40 -29.87
N THR A 89 -8.43 -8.61 -30.93
CA THR A 89 -8.12 -9.09 -32.28
C THR A 89 -6.65 -8.84 -32.58
N ASP A 90 -5.87 -9.91 -32.77
CA ASP A 90 -4.48 -9.80 -33.17
C ASP A 90 -4.38 -9.26 -34.61
N ARG A 91 -3.69 -8.13 -34.78
CA ARG A 91 -3.43 -7.53 -36.10
C ARG A 91 -2.05 -7.90 -36.64
N GLY A 92 -1.23 -8.59 -35.86
CA GLY A 92 0.13 -8.97 -36.22
C GLY A 92 1.19 -7.97 -35.73
N VAL A 93 2.41 -8.22 -36.18
CA VAL A 93 3.60 -7.44 -35.81
C VAL A 93 3.83 -6.33 -36.83
N TYR A 94 4.05 -5.12 -36.33
CA TYR A 94 4.33 -3.93 -37.11
C TYR A 94 5.67 -3.34 -36.71
N THR A 95 6.31 -2.66 -37.66
CA THR A 95 7.60 -2.01 -37.45
C THR A 95 7.39 -0.52 -37.25
N PHE A 96 7.76 -0.05 -36.07
CA PHE A 96 7.59 1.33 -35.64
C PHE A 96 8.90 2.09 -35.74
N VAL A 97 8.84 3.32 -36.24
CA VAL A 97 9.97 4.26 -36.27
C VAL A 97 9.66 5.48 -35.40
N PRO A 98 10.59 5.91 -34.53
CA PRO A 98 10.43 7.14 -33.77
C PRO A 98 10.47 8.34 -34.73
N TYR A 99 9.65 9.36 -34.46
CA TYR A 99 9.59 10.53 -35.33
C TYR A 99 9.58 11.87 -34.58
N GLU A 100 9.20 11.88 -33.30
CA GLU A 100 9.08 13.13 -32.52
C GLU A 100 9.18 12.85 -31.02
N VAL A 101 9.74 13.81 -30.28
CA VAL A 101 9.65 13.87 -28.81
C VAL A 101 8.61 14.91 -28.41
N ALA A 102 7.51 14.46 -27.84
CA ALA A 102 6.49 15.31 -27.24
C ALA A 102 6.72 15.49 -25.74
N SER A 103 6.16 16.55 -25.18
CA SER A 103 6.10 16.75 -23.72
C SER A 103 4.66 16.91 -23.27
N GLU A 104 4.26 16.23 -22.21
CA GLU A 104 2.92 16.31 -21.63
C GLU A 104 3.00 16.73 -20.17
N GLN A 105 2.14 17.67 -19.75
CA GLN A 105 2.02 18.05 -18.35
C GLN A 105 1.06 17.09 -17.64
N VAL A 106 1.61 16.29 -16.72
CA VAL A 106 0.86 15.30 -15.95
C VAL A 106 0.79 15.74 -14.50
N LYS A 107 -0.31 15.42 -13.81
CA LYS A 107 -0.47 15.69 -12.38
C LYS A 107 0.67 15.05 -11.58
N ASN A 108 1.23 15.80 -10.65
CA ASN A 108 2.32 15.33 -9.79
C ASN A 108 1.78 14.47 -8.64
N THR A 109 1.34 13.25 -8.96
CA THR A 109 0.79 12.31 -7.97
C THR A 109 1.87 11.66 -7.10
N SER A 110 3.12 11.62 -7.60
CA SER A 110 4.26 10.99 -6.92
C SER A 110 4.91 11.87 -5.85
N ALA A 111 4.66 13.18 -5.87
CA ALA A 111 5.26 14.11 -4.92
C ALA A 111 4.48 14.19 -3.61
N ASP A 112 5.18 14.61 -2.55
CA ASP A 112 4.55 14.89 -1.26
C ASP A 112 3.48 15.99 -1.39
N SER A 113 2.54 16.00 -0.44
CA SER A 113 1.43 16.92 -0.35
C SER A 113 1.85 18.39 -0.43
N ARG A 114 2.98 18.76 0.17
CA ARG A 114 3.50 20.13 0.10
C ARG A 114 3.98 20.47 -1.31
N ASP A 115 4.80 19.61 -1.90
CA ASP A 115 5.35 19.81 -3.24
C ASP A 115 4.26 19.82 -4.30
N ARG A 116 3.21 19.00 -4.16
CA ARG A 116 2.07 19.02 -5.07
C ARG A 116 1.26 20.32 -5.02
N ARG A 117 1.31 21.08 -3.91
CA ARG A 117 0.68 22.42 -3.84
C ARG A 117 1.50 23.47 -4.56
N MET A 118 2.82 23.37 -4.50
CA MET A 118 3.73 24.30 -5.15
C MET A 118 3.93 23.97 -6.64
N HIS A 119 3.89 22.68 -6.98
CA HIS A 119 4.14 22.11 -8.29
C HIS A 119 3.08 21.04 -8.60
N PRO A 120 1.84 21.46 -8.90
CA PRO A 120 0.73 20.54 -9.12
C PRO A 120 0.91 19.67 -10.38
N THR A 121 1.69 20.15 -11.36
CA THR A 121 2.02 19.44 -12.59
C THR A 121 3.52 19.14 -12.69
N LYS A 122 3.85 18.07 -13.38
CA LYS A 122 5.21 17.71 -13.79
C LYS A 122 5.22 17.44 -15.29
N THR A 123 6.30 17.83 -15.95
CA THR A 123 6.51 17.55 -17.37
C THR A 123 7.00 16.12 -17.53
N VAL A 124 6.35 15.37 -18.42
CA VAL A 124 6.75 14.03 -18.83
C VAL A 124 7.09 14.08 -20.31
N TYR A 125 8.25 13.55 -20.67
CA TYR A 125 8.68 13.46 -22.06
C TYR A 125 8.22 12.14 -22.66
N ILE A 126 7.77 12.18 -23.90
CA ILE A 126 7.15 11.05 -24.60
C ILE A 126 7.76 10.97 -26.00
N VAL A 127 8.34 9.84 -26.35
CA VAL A 127 8.76 9.53 -27.72
C VAL A 127 7.57 8.98 -28.48
N CYS A 128 7.26 9.61 -29.61
CA CYS A 128 6.19 9.20 -30.50
C CYS A 128 6.75 8.36 -31.64
N TYR A 129 6.10 7.24 -31.88
CA TYR A 129 6.42 6.29 -32.94
C TYR A 129 5.26 6.17 -33.92
N ARG A 130 5.61 5.94 -35.18
CA ARG A 130 4.65 5.67 -36.27
C ARG A 130 5.02 4.38 -36.98
N ASP A 131 4.02 3.66 -37.46
CA ASP A 131 4.25 2.51 -38.32
C ASP A 131 4.86 2.93 -39.68
N ILE A 132 5.81 2.12 -40.17
CA ILE A 132 6.43 2.31 -41.48
C ILE A 132 5.52 1.79 -42.60
N GLY A 133 4.73 0.75 -42.33
CA GLY A 133 3.86 0.10 -43.31
C GLY A 133 2.62 0.89 -43.73
N GLY A 134 2.44 2.13 -43.23
CA GLY A 134 1.31 2.98 -43.59
C GLY A 134 -0.03 2.55 -42.99
N SER A 135 -0.04 1.64 -42.01
CA SER A 135 -1.26 1.19 -41.32
C SER A 135 -1.92 2.28 -40.48
N GLY A 136 -1.18 3.36 -40.18
CA GLY A 136 -1.65 4.48 -39.35
C GLY A 136 -1.55 4.24 -37.84
N TYR A 137 -1.05 3.08 -37.40
CA TYR A 137 -0.81 2.83 -35.97
C TYR A 137 0.28 3.74 -35.41
N ARG A 138 0.07 4.18 -34.17
CA ARG A 138 0.98 5.03 -33.42
C ARG A 138 1.23 4.43 -32.05
N TRP A 139 2.45 4.60 -31.56
CA TRP A 139 2.84 4.16 -30.26
C TRP A 139 3.58 5.29 -29.53
N LYS A 140 3.48 5.30 -28.20
CA LYS A 140 4.05 6.32 -27.33
C LYS A 140 4.81 5.65 -26.21
N GLU A 141 6.04 6.08 -26.00
CA GLU A 141 6.91 5.60 -24.92
C GLU A 141 7.37 6.77 -24.06
N ARG A 142 7.43 6.60 -22.73
CA ARG A 142 7.91 7.66 -21.85
C ARG A 142 9.44 7.70 -21.84
N ALA A 143 9.99 8.89 -22.06
CA ALA A 143 11.40 9.16 -21.87
C ALA A 143 11.65 9.79 -20.49
N ILE A 144 12.81 9.47 -19.92
CA ILE A 144 13.24 10.02 -18.63
C ILE A 144 13.59 11.51 -18.78
N THR A 145 14.32 11.84 -19.85
CA THR A 145 14.72 13.22 -20.18
C THR A 145 14.43 13.50 -21.66
N PRO A 146 14.31 14.78 -22.07
CA PRO A 146 14.07 15.11 -23.47
C PRO A 146 15.26 14.72 -24.36
N GLU A 147 16.49 14.82 -23.87
CA GLU A 147 17.69 14.48 -24.63
C GLU A 147 17.76 12.97 -24.91
N MET A 148 17.37 12.13 -23.96
CA MET A 148 17.26 10.69 -24.19
C MET A 148 16.19 10.37 -25.24
N GLY A 149 15.04 11.05 -25.17
CA GLY A 149 14.01 10.90 -26.19
C GLY A 149 14.50 11.33 -27.57
N GLN A 150 15.26 12.43 -27.64
CA GLN A 150 15.78 12.96 -28.90
C GLN A 150 16.84 12.04 -29.48
N ALA A 151 17.72 11.48 -28.66
CA ALA A 151 18.71 10.49 -29.09
C ALA A 151 18.04 9.26 -29.72
N VAL A 152 16.87 8.84 -29.23
CA VAL A 152 16.09 7.74 -29.82
C VAL A 152 15.53 8.14 -31.19
N VAL A 153 15.02 9.36 -31.34
CA VAL A 153 14.53 9.87 -32.63
C VAL A 153 15.68 10.01 -33.64
N ASP A 154 16.81 10.58 -33.22
CA ASP A 154 17.99 10.80 -34.06
C ASP A 154 18.64 9.48 -34.51
N ALA A 155 18.63 8.46 -33.64
CA ALA A 155 19.09 7.12 -33.99
C ALA A 155 18.18 6.45 -35.03
N GLY A 156 16.89 6.82 -35.09
CA GLY A 156 15.92 6.24 -36.02
C GLY A 156 15.73 4.73 -35.86
N ALA A 157 16.09 4.17 -34.71
CA ALA A 157 16.06 2.74 -34.48
C ALA A 157 14.63 2.20 -34.54
N THR A 158 14.41 1.24 -35.43
CA THR A 158 13.09 0.63 -35.63
C THR A 158 12.78 -0.37 -34.51
N VAL A 159 11.53 -0.39 -34.06
CA VAL A 159 11.07 -1.29 -33.01
C VAL A 159 9.91 -2.13 -33.54
N GLU A 160 10.02 -3.45 -33.46
CA GLU A 160 8.92 -4.36 -33.78
C GLU A 160 7.99 -4.50 -32.58
N ARG A 161 6.69 -4.30 -32.81
CA ARG A 161 5.66 -4.48 -31.78
C ARG A 161 4.43 -5.14 -32.36
N ARG A 162 3.77 -5.98 -31.57
CA ARG A 162 2.49 -6.58 -31.95
C ARG A 162 1.35 -5.64 -31.61
N VAL A 163 0.42 -5.46 -32.54
CA VAL A 163 -0.77 -4.62 -32.35
C VAL A 163 -1.96 -5.51 -32.03
N LEU A 164 -2.59 -5.27 -30.87
CA LEU A 164 -3.82 -5.93 -30.45
C LEU A 164 -4.95 -4.92 -30.50
N SER A 165 -5.91 -5.14 -31.40
CA SER A 165 -7.09 -4.30 -31.55
C SER A 165 -8.14 -4.68 -30.53
N ILE A 166 -8.85 -3.69 -29.99
CA ILE A 166 -9.99 -3.85 -29.07
C ILE A 166 -11.23 -3.33 -29.81
N PRO A 167 -11.98 -4.19 -30.52
CA PRO A 167 -13.09 -3.78 -31.37
C PRO A 167 -14.18 -3.04 -30.59
N ASP A 168 -14.52 -3.53 -29.40
CA ASP A 168 -15.57 -2.96 -28.53
C ASP A 168 -15.33 -1.50 -28.16
N ARG A 169 -14.05 -1.09 -28.09
CA ARG A 169 -13.64 0.27 -27.72
C ARG A 169 -13.10 1.06 -28.90
N SER A 170 -13.13 0.50 -30.12
CA SER A 170 -12.55 1.10 -31.32
C SER A 170 -11.11 1.60 -31.12
N THR A 171 -10.33 0.89 -30.31
CA THR A 171 -8.97 1.28 -29.91
C THR A 171 -8.02 0.09 -30.02
N TYR A 172 -6.73 0.30 -29.74
CA TYR A 172 -5.72 -0.74 -29.80
C TYR A 172 -4.65 -0.54 -28.74
N ILE A 173 -3.90 -1.60 -28.47
CA ILE A 173 -2.70 -1.58 -27.63
C ILE A 173 -1.54 -2.20 -28.40
N THR A 174 -0.32 -1.83 -28.01
CA THR A 174 0.92 -2.33 -28.62
C THR A 174 1.75 -3.08 -27.60
N VAL A 175 1.98 -4.36 -27.83
CA VAL A 175 2.71 -5.26 -26.92
C VAL A 175 4.04 -5.70 -27.54
N GLU A 176 4.86 -6.40 -26.76
CA GLU A 176 6.10 -7.01 -27.26
C GLU A 176 5.78 -8.01 -28.38
N PRO A 177 6.67 -8.18 -29.38
CA PRO A 177 6.36 -8.93 -30.60
C PRO A 177 6.10 -10.43 -30.37
N ASP A 178 6.70 -10.99 -29.32
CA ASP A 178 6.57 -12.38 -28.87
C ASP A 178 5.30 -12.63 -28.02
N GLN A 179 4.69 -11.56 -27.48
CA GLN A 179 3.48 -11.68 -26.67
C GLN A 179 2.23 -11.80 -27.54
N THR A 180 1.36 -12.75 -27.20
CA THR A 180 0.01 -12.88 -27.76
C THR A 180 -1.03 -12.21 -26.86
N ALA A 181 -2.26 -12.05 -27.34
CA ALA A 181 -3.38 -11.57 -26.51
C ALA A 181 -3.58 -12.43 -25.25
N GLU A 182 -3.44 -13.75 -25.38
CA GLU A 182 -3.48 -14.68 -24.25
C GLU A 182 -2.35 -14.42 -23.26
N SER A 183 -1.09 -14.41 -23.72
CA SER A 183 0.07 -14.19 -22.85
C SER A 183 -0.01 -12.84 -22.10
N TYR A 184 -0.44 -11.79 -22.81
CA TYR A 184 -0.64 -10.46 -22.24
C TYR A 184 -1.73 -10.46 -21.15
N THR A 185 -2.90 -11.02 -21.45
CA THR A 185 -4.02 -11.07 -20.50
C THR A 185 -3.73 -12.01 -19.32
N ASP A 186 -3.05 -13.13 -19.54
CA ASP A 186 -2.59 -14.03 -18.48
C ASP A 186 -1.58 -13.38 -17.56
N GLY A 187 -0.62 -12.63 -18.11
CA GLY A 187 0.35 -11.85 -17.32
C GLY A 187 -0.33 -10.82 -16.42
N LEU A 188 -1.38 -10.17 -16.92
CA LEU A 188 -2.21 -9.25 -16.15
C LEU A 188 -3.03 -9.99 -15.08
N ARG A 189 -3.76 -11.04 -15.44
CA ARG A 189 -4.59 -11.84 -14.54
C ARG A 189 -3.79 -12.48 -13.41
N LYS A 190 -2.59 -12.99 -13.72
CA LYS A 190 -1.71 -13.64 -12.75
C LYS A 190 -1.38 -12.74 -11.56
N LYS A 191 -1.17 -11.44 -11.77
CA LYS A 191 -0.89 -10.48 -10.69
C LYS A 191 -2.05 -10.38 -9.70
N TYR A 192 -3.28 -10.29 -10.22
CA TYR A 192 -4.49 -10.24 -9.40
C TYR A 192 -4.77 -11.57 -8.70
N ILE A 193 -4.60 -12.69 -9.41
CA ILE A 193 -4.77 -14.04 -8.84
C ILE A 193 -3.78 -14.27 -7.68
N VAL A 194 -2.50 -13.92 -7.85
CA VAL A 194 -1.50 -14.05 -6.79
C VAL A 194 -1.87 -13.18 -5.58
N THR A 195 -2.27 -11.93 -5.82
CA THR A 195 -2.68 -10.99 -4.76
C THR A 195 -3.92 -11.50 -4.02
N LEU A 196 -4.91 -12.00 -4.75
CA LEU A 196 -6.14 -12.58 -4.20
C LEU A 196 -5.83 -13.83 -3.35
N ASN A 197 -4.97 -14.73 -3.83
CA ASN A 197 -4.56 -15.91 -3.07
C ASN A 197 -3.86 -15.54 -1.76
N LEU A 198 -2.94 -14.58 -1.78
CA LEU A 198 -2.27 -14.11 -0.57
C LEU A 198 -3.25 -13.54 0.46
N SER A 199 -4.22 -12.72 0.01
CA SER A 199 -5.28 -12.19 0.87
C SER A 199 -6.16 -13.31 1.45
N ALA A 200 -6.62 -14.24 0.60
CA ALA A 200 -7.48 -15.33 1.02
C ALA A 200 -6.78 -16.23 2.07
N VAL A 201 -5.51 -16.58 1.85
CA VAL A 201 -4.71 -17.34 2.81
C VAL A 201 -4.63 -16.63 4.16
N TYR A 202 -4.37 -15.32 4.16
CA TYR A 202 -4.32 -14.54 5.41
C TYR A 202 -5.65 -14.58 6.18
N ILE A 203 -6.77 -14.33 5.49
CA ILE A 203 -8.11 -14.33 6.10
C ILE A 203 -8.42 -15.72 6.68
N LEU A 204 -8.12 -16.80 5.93
CA LEU A 204 -8.36 -18.17 6.40
C LEU A 204 -7.52 -18.52 7.63
N LEU A 205 -6.24 -18.14 7.66
CA LEU A 205 -5.37 -18.34 8.82
C LEU A 205 -5.85 -17.54 10.04
N TYR A 206 -6.28 -16.30 9.83
CA TYR A 206 -6.82 -15.45 10.89
C TYR A 206 -8.11 -16.05 11.48
N ALA A 207 -9.03 -16.49 10.62
CA ALA A 207 -10.27 -17.15 11.02
C ALA A 207 -10.01 -18.48 11.77
N ALA A 208 -9.05 -19.28 11.30
CA ALA A 208 -8.65 -20.52 11.95
C ALA A 208 -8.06 -20.25 13.35
N ALA A 209 -7.14 -19.29 13.48
CA ALA A 209 -6.58 -18.89 14.77
C ALA A 209 -7.69 -18.42 15.74
N TRP A 210 -8.63 -17.61 15.26
CA TRP A 210 -9.78 -17.17 16.04
C TRP A 210 -10.66 -18.34 16.50
N CYS A 211 -10.96 -19.28 15.60
CA CYS A 211 -11.73 -20.49 15.89
C CYS A 211 -11.04 -21.37 16.95
N LEU A 212 -9.71 -21.52 16.86
CA LEU A 212 -8.92 -22.27 17.85
C LEU A 212 -8.92 -21.61 19.23
N ILE A 213 -8.76 -20.28 19.30
CA ILE A 213 -8.86 -19.52 20.56
C ILE A 213 -10.25 -19.69 21.16
N TRP A 214 -11.30 -19.57 20.34
CA TRP A 214 -12.68 -19.74 20.78
C TRP A 214 -12.96 -21.16 21.32
N ARG A 215 -12.51 -22.20 20.61
CA ARG A 215 -12.60 -23.60 21.07
C ARG A 215 -11.87 -23.85 22.39
N LYS A 216 -10.66 -23.30 22.56
CA LYS A 216 -9.87 -23.44 23.81
C LYS A 216 -10.59 -22.79 24.99
N ASN A 217 -11.20 -21.62 24.78
CA ASN A 217 -11.96 -20.92 25.82
C ASN A 217 -13.25 -21.66 26.20
N ARG A 218 -13.92 -22.35 25.26
CA ARG A 218 -15.07 -23.23 25.55
C ARG A 218 -14.69 -24.42 26.41
N LYS A 219 -13.61 -25.14 26.08
CA LYS A 219 -13.15 -26.31 26.86
C LYS A 219 -12.79 -25.96 28.31
N LYS A 220 -12.18 -24.79 28.54
CA LYS A 220 -11.88 -24.30 29.91
C LYS A 220 -13.14 -24.09 30.76
N LYS A 221 -14.24 -23.63 30.16
CA LYS A 221 -15.50 -23.39 30.89
C LYS A 221 -16.24 -24.69 31.23
N VAL A 222 -16.06 -25.75 30.44
CA VAL A 222 -16.71 -27.06 30.64
C VAL A 222 -15.94 -27.93 31.64
N GLY A 223 -14.61 -27.79 31.74
CA GLY A 223 -13.79 -28.54 32.71
C GLY A 223 -13.72 -27.95 34.13
N THR A 224 -14.46 -26.86 34.40
CA THR A 224 -14.57 -26.21 35.72
C THR A 224 -15.99 -26.25 36.29
N ALA A 225 -16.89 -26.99 35.63
CA ALA A 225 -18.22 -27.34 36.13
C ALA A 225 -18.17 -28.79 36.63
#